data_AF-A0A2D2B414-F1
#
_entry.id   AF-A0A2D2B414-F1
#
_cell.length_a   1.000
_cell.length_b   1.000
_cell.length_c   1.000
_cell.angle_alpha   90.00
_cell.angle_beta   90.00
_cell.angle_gamma   90.00
#
_symmetry.space_group_name_H-M   'P 1'
#
loop_
_entity.id
_entity.type
_entity.pdbx_description
1 polymer ?
#
loop_
_entity_poly.entity_id
_entity_poly.type
_entity_poly.pdbx_seq_one_letter_code
_entity_poly.pdbx_strand_id
1 'polypeptide(L)'
;MTAVEGYLAERRWRLRLGLIVLALLIGLGVAVLGLGLCAALRLTGSATPQYAAAVDHFKYGSIGSEPQSGVPYDIWRALPALYPEEFEGRNDFSAFGFIYETDAKGRRRELPIGVSRRQVNGVDVVWLNCATCHTGTWRASAKDEPRIVAGMPSNNLDFHRFVALLLKAAADERLEPQQLFGPMEKAGAHQDWFDRIVWKAAVAPRFREGLIRIRGRLVPLMERQSSWGPGRVDTFNPYKLIQFGTPAASLSEAEVHGVSDFPAIFNQRPREGMELHWDGNNTSLQERNLSAAIGAGVTPQTVDHRAIRRVADWLMDLPAPASPHRPDASAVARGRGLYKADCAACHGAQEPRGYVFSGPYLGKVTPIAEIGTDRARLDSYTEAFRQQQLSKMFAGTPYRFTKFRKTDGYANQPLDGLWLRGPYLHNGSVPTLADLLKAPADRPRAFLRGRGQDVVDPVNGGFITTACDPAAKAPAGTQCYDTTLVGNGAGGHVYGTTLSPAQKADLLAYLLTF
;
A
#
# COMPACT_ATOMS: atom_id res chain seq x y z
N MET A 1 -27.29 78.38 34.10
CA MET A 1 -27.06 77.01 34.60
C MET A 1 -26.70 77.08 36.06
N THR A 2 -27.48 76.41 36.91
CA THR A 2 -27.17 76.29 38.34
C THR A 2 -26.04 75.27 38.55
N ALA A 3 -25.28 75.38 39.65
CA ALA A 3 -24.22 74.42 39.98
C ALA A 3 -24.73 72.96 40.04
N VAL A 4 -26.01 72.78 40.40
CA VAL A 4 -26.71 71.49 40.44
C VAL A 4 -26.96 70.92 39.04
N GLU A 5 -27.36 71.76 38.07
CA GLU A 5 -27.52 71.35 36.67
C GLU A 5 -26.20 70.93 36.03
N GLY A 6 -25.11 71.66 36.33
CA GLY A 6 -23.76 71.31 35.89
C GLY A 6 -23.29 69.95 36.44
N TYR A 7 -23.45 69.73 37.75
CA TYR A 7 -23.12 68.46 38.41
C TYR A 7 -23.94 67.27 37.86
N LEU A 8 -25.24 67.47 37.65
CA LEU A 8 -26.11 66.43 37.08
C LEU A 8 -25.77 66.13 35.62
N ALA A 9 -25.41 67.13 34.82
CA ALA A 9 -24.95 66.94 33.45
C ALA A 9 -23.63 66.17 33.39
N GLU A 10 -22.68 66.50 34.26
CA GLU A 10 -21.38 65.83 34.37
C GLU A 10 -21.54 64.37 34.85
N ARG A 11 -22.41 64.12 35.83
CA ARG A 11 -22.74 62.77 36.33
C ARG A 11 -23.43 61.93 35.25
N ARG A 12 -24.37 62.50 34.48
CA ARG A 12 -25.03 61.83 33.34
C ARG A 12 -24.04 61.53 32.22
N TRP A 13 -23.11 62.44 31.94
CA TRP A 13 -22.05 62.23 30.95
C TRP A 13 -21.10 61.10 31.38
N ARG A 14 -20.64 61.08 32.64
CA ARG A 14 -19.80 59.99 33.18
C ARG A 14 -20.52 58.64 33.18
N LEU A 15 -21.82 58.60 33.51
CA LEU A 15 -22.64 57.39 33.43
C LEU A 15 -22.81 56.90 31.98
N ARG A 16 -23.09 57.80 31.03
CA ARG A 16 -23.17 57.47 29.60
C ARG A 16 -21.84 56.96 29.06
N LEU A 17 -20.73 57.61 29.42
CA LEU A 17 -19.39 57.17 29.05
C LEU A 17 -19.08 55.78 29.64
N GLY A 18 -19.41 55.55 30.92
CA GLY A 18 -19.25 54.23 31.56
C GLY A 18 -20.09 53.14 30.88
N LEU A 19 -21.33 53.44 30.50
CA LEU A 19 -22.19 52.51 29.73
C LEU A 19 -21.64 52.23 28.33
N ILE A 20 -21.11 53.24 27.64
CA ILE A 20 -20.45 53.06 26.33
C ILE A 20 -19.21 52.19 26.46
N VAL A 21 -18.36 52.45 27.45
CA VAL A 21 -17.15 51.64 27.71
C VAL A 21 -17.55 50.20 28.06
N LEU A 22 -18.55 49.99 28.92
CA LEU A 22 -19.05 48.66 29.25
C LEU A 22 -19.60 47.94 28.02
N ALA A 23 -20.39 48.62 27.17
CA ALA A 23 -20.92 48.05 25.94
C ALA A 23 -19.80 47.69 24.94
N LEU A 24 -18.75 48.51 24.83
CA LEU A 24 -17.57 48.21 24.02
C LEU A 24 -16.78 47.02 24.57
N LEU A 25 -16.62 46.90 25.89
CA LEU A 25 -15.97 45.76 26.53
C LEU A 25 -16.77 44.47 26.35
N ILE A 26 -18.10 44.52 26.48
CA ILE A 26 -18.97 43.38 26.20
C ILE A 26 -18.90 43.01 24.71
N GLY A 27 -18.97 43.99 23.81
CA GLY A 27 -18.84 43.77 22.37
C GLY A 27 -17.50 43.14 21.99
N LEU A 28 -16.39 43.63 22.57
CA LEU A 28 -15.07 43.04 22.41
C LEU A 28 -15.01 41.61 22.98
N GLY A 29 -15.57 41.39 24.17
CA GLY A 29 -15.65 40.06 24.78
C GLY A 29 -16.40 39.06 23.92
N VAL A 30 -17.57 39.45 23.38
CA VAL A 30 -18.36 38.62 22.45
C VAL A 30 -17.60 38.37 21.15
N ALA A 31 -16.92 39.38 20.59
CA ALA A 31 -16.12 39.22 19.37
C ALA A 31 -14.95 38.26 19.60
N VAL A 32 -14.23 38.38 20.73
CA VAL A 32 -13.13 37.48 21.10
C VAL A 32 -13.63 36.06 21.32
N LEU A 33 -14.76 35.88 22.02
CA LEU A 33 -15.39 34.57 22.21
C LEU A 33 -15.83 33.96 20.88
N GLY A 34 -16.44 34.76 19.99
CA GLY A 34 -16.84 34.33 18.66
C GLY A 34 -15.66 33.89 17.80
N LEU A 35 -14.58 34.69 17.77
CA LEU A 35 -13.35 34.34 17.08
C LEU A 35 -12.68 33.10 17.68
N GLY A 36 -12.67 32.99 19.01
CA GLY A 36 -12.15 31.82 19.73
C GLY A 36 -12.93 30.55 19.41
N LEU A 37 -14.26 30.62 19.34
CA LEU A 37 -15.11 29.49 18.96
C LEU A 37 -14.90 29.10 17.50
N CYS A 38 -14.83 30.06 16.58
CA CYS A 38 -14.53 29.80 15.17
C CYS A 38 -13.16 29.13 15.00
N ALA A 39 -12.13 29.64 15.70
CA ALA A 39 -10.81 29.03 15.70
C ALA A 39 -10.85 27.60 16.28
N ALA A 40 -11.56 27.39 17.40
CA ALA A 40 -11.70 26.07 18.00
C ALA A 40 -12.40 25.08 17.07
N LEU A 41 -13.53 25.45 16.45
CA LEU A 41 -14.23 24.60 15.48
C LEU A 41 -13.35 24.26 14.28
N ARG A 42 -12.59 25.23 13.76
CA ARG A 42 -11.65 24.99 12.67
C ARG A 42 -10.52 24.07 13.08
N LEU A 43 -9.96 24.20 14.28
CA LEU A 43 -8.79 23.45 14.75
C LEU A 43 -9.12 22.09 15.37
N THR A 44 -10.38 21.82 15.71
CA THR A 44 -10.81 20.56 16.35
C THR A 44 -11.65 19.69 15.41
N GLY A 45 -11.93 20.15 14.19
CA GLY A 45 -12.70 19.39 13.21
C GLY A 45 -12.10 18.00 12.96
N SER A 46 -12.94 16.98 13.09
CA SER A 46 -12.60 15.62 12.66
C SER A 46 -13.78 14.99 11.94
N ALA A 47 -13.50 14.49 10.74
CA ALA A 47 -14.48 13.87 9.87
C ALA A 47 -13.79 12.79 9.04
N THR A 48 -14.47 11.65 8.88
CA THR A 48 -14.01 10.55 8.03
C THR A 48 -15.09 10.28 6.99
N PRO A 49 -14.80 10.42 5.68
CA PRO A 49 -15.71 10.03 4.61
C PRO A 49 -16.18 8.59 4.77
N GLN A 50 -17.47 8.37 4.54
CA GLN A 50 -18.09 7.04 4.60
C GLN A 50 -18.57 6.65 3.20
N TYR A 51 -18.40 5.38 2.88
CA TYR A 51 -18.79 4.81 1.59
C TYR A 51 -19.87 3.76 1.80
N ALA A 52 -20.88 3.70 0.93
CA ALA A 52 -21.97 2.74 1.03
C ALA A 52 -21.55 1.33 0.59
N ALA A 53 -20.89 1.22 -0.56
CA ALA A 53 -20.39 -0.06 -1.08
C ALA A 53 -19.09 -0.48 -0.38
N ALA A 54 -18.94 -1.78 -0.11
CA ALA A 54 -17.72 -2.32 0.49
C ALA A 54 -16.49 -2.13 -0.41
N VAL A 55 -16.66 -2.26 -1.74
CA VAL A 55 -15.58 -2.03 -2.71
C VAL A 55 -15.12 -0.57 -2.73
N ASP A 56 -16.03 0.40 -2.60
CA ASP A 56 -15.67 1.81 -2.52
C ASP A 56 -14.96 2.13 -1.21
N HIS A 57 -15.41 1.52 -0.10
CA HIS A 57 -14.72 1.60 1.18
C HIS A 57 -13.33 0.96 1.12
N PHE A 58 -13.17 -0.16 0.43
CA PHE A 58 -11.85 -0.75 0.19
C PHE A 58 -10.95 0.20 -0.60
N LYS A 59 -11.46 0.82 -1.68
CA LYS A 59 -10.69 1.73 -2.54
C LYS A 59 -10.32 3.05 -1.88
N TYR A 60 -11.21 3.64 -1.07
CA TYR A 60 -11.08 5.03 -0.61
C TYR A 60 -11.36 5.25 0.90
N GLY A 61 -11.78 4.22 1.61
CA GLY A 61 -12.09 4.28 3.03
C GLY A 61 -10.83 4.37 3.89
N SER A 62 -10.91 5.16 4.95
CA SER A 62 -9.86 5.23 5.97
C SER A 62 -9.74 3.91 6.73
N ILE A 63 -8.50 3.54 7.05
CA ILE A 63 -8.17 2.46 8.01
C ILE A 63 -7.53 3.03 9.29
N GLY A 64 -7.50 4.36 9.43
CA GLY A 64 -6.87 5.06 10.55
C GLY A 64 -5.37 5.34 10.39
N SER A 65 -4.86 5.36 9.17
CA SER A 65 -3.43 5.59 8.90
C SER A 65 -3.07 7.09 8.77
N GLU A 66 -4.04 7.92 8.40
CA GLU A 66 -3.88 9.35 8.13
C GLU A 66 -3.36 10.15 9.34
N PRO A 67 -3.85 9.96 10.58
CA PRO A 67 -3.46 10.85 11.68
C PRO A 67 -1.98 10.79 12.07
N GLN A 68 -1.27 9.68 11.79
CA GLN A 68 0.14 9.50 12.16
C GLN A 68 1.08 9.46 10.97
N SER A 69 0.63 8.93 9.83
CA SER A 69 1.48 8.75 8.65
C SER A 69 1.08 9.63 7.47
N GLY A 70 -0.07 10.30 7.54
CA GLY A 70 -0.65 10.97 6.40
C GLY A 70 0.03 12.28 6.02
N VAL A 71 -0.20 12.66 4.76
CA VAL A 71 0.27 13.89 4.15
C VAL A 71 -0.90 14.88 4.12
N PRO A 72 -0.73 16.14 4.56
CA PRO A 72 -1.75 17.16 4.38
C PRO A 72 -2.16 17.25 2.90
N TYR A 73 -3.46 17.19 2.63
CA TYR A 73 -4.01 17.01 1.29
C TYR A 73 -3.55 18.09 0.30
N ASP A 74 -3.41 19.34 0.75
CA ASP A 74 -2.90 20.40 -0.12
C ASP A 74 -1.41 20.22 -0.47
N ILE A 75 -0.59 19.69 0.44
CA ILE A 75 0.81 19.33 0.14
C ILE A 75 0.82 18.16 -0.85
N TRP A 76 0.00 17.13 -0.62
CA TRP A 76 -0.14 15.99 -1.53
C TRP A 76 -0.42 16.45 -2.97
N ARG A 77 -1.40 17.35 -3.17
CA ARG A 77 -1.71 17.90 -4.49
C ARG A 77 -0.60 18.77 -5.08
N ALA A 78 0.21 19.42 -4.24
CA ALA A 78 1.32 20.26 -4.67
C ALA A 78 2.57 19.45 -5.06
N LEU A 79 2.73 18.20 -4.61
CA LEU A 79 3.94 17.38 -4.86
C LEU A 79 4.34 17.30 -6.35
N PRO A 80 3.44 17.09 -7.33
CA PRO A 80 3.82 17.07 -8.75
C PRO A 80 4.42 18.40 -9.22
N ALA A 81 3.89 19.53 -8.74
CA ALA A 81 4.38 20.86 -9.10
C ALA A 81 5.71 21.19 -8.39
N LEU A 82 5.88 20.69 -7.16
CA LEU A 82 7.11 20.88 -6.39
C LEU A 82 8.27 20.04 -6.94
N TYR A 83 8.00 18.82 -7.40
CA TYR A 83 9.02 17.83 -7.80
C TYR A 83 8.79 17.25 -9.21
N PRO A 84 8.69 18.07 -10.28
CA PRO A 84 8.26 17.61 -11.61
C PRO A 84 9.15 16.51 -12.21
N GLU A 85 10.45 16.52 -11.90
CA GLU A 85 11.41 15.48 -12.33
C GLU A 85 11.05 14.11 -11.74
N GLU A 86 10.70 14.07 -10.44
CA GLU A 86 10.30 12.84 -9.75
C GLU A 86 8.95 12.31 -10.24
N PHE A 87 8.16 13.13 -10.93
CA PHE A 87 6.90 12.75 -11.54
C PHE A 87 7.03 12.43 -13.05
N GLU A 88 8.25 12.43 -13.61
CA GLU A 88 8.48 12.23 -15.06
C GLU A 88 7.65 13.19 -15.93
N GLY A 89 7.48 14.44 -15.47
CA GLY A 89 6.68 15.46 -16.16
C GLY A 89 5.16 15.27 -16.06
N ARG A 90 4.68 14.25 -15.34
CA ARG A 90 3.25 14.08 -15.03
C ARG A 90 2.82 15.03 -13.92
N ASN A 91 1.54 15.35 -13.89
CA ASN A 91 0.93 16.20 -12.86
C ASN A 91 0.18 15.39 -11.79
N ASP A 92 0.39 14.08 -11.72
CA ASP A 92 -0.33 13.19 -10.80
C ASP A 92 0.48 11.93 -10.42
N PHE A 93 -0.02 11.21 -9.42
CA PHE A 93 0.65 10.04 -8.83
C PHE A 93 0.71 8.79 -9.72
N SER A 94 0.13 8.80 -10.93
CA SER A 94 0.36 7.73 -11.91
C SER A 94 1.83 7.62 -12.33
N ALA A 95 2.64 8.66 -12.05
CA ALA A 95 4.09 8.62 -12.15
C ALA A 95 4.72 7.46 -11.35
N PHE A 96 4.15 7.12 -10.19
CA PHE A 96 4.58 6.02 -9.33
C PHE A 96 3.68 4.79 -9.46
N GLY A 97 2.83 4.75 -10.49
CA GLY A 97 1.89 3.65 -10.70
C GLY A 97 0.69 3.67 -9.76
N PHE A 98 0.27 4.80 -9.20
CA PHE A 98 -1.05 4.87 -8.58
C PHE A 98 -2.18 4.78 -9.62
N ILE A 99 -3.24 4.05 -9.30
CA ILE A 99 -4.38 3.79 -10.21
C ILE A 99 -5.48 4.81 -9.96
N TYR A 100 -6.03 5.38 -11.01
CA TYR A 100 -7.20 6.27 -10.94
C TYR A 100 -8.37 5.65 -11.69
N GLU A 101 -9.58 5.86 -11.17
CA GLU A 101 -10.81 5.53 -11.89
C GLU A 101 -11.60 6.80 -12.22
N THR A 102 -12.51 6.67 -13.19
CA THR A 102 -13.52 7.68 -13.49
C THR A 102 -14.80 7.38 -12.71
N ASP A 103 -15.45 8.43 -12.23
CA ASP A 103 -16.77 8.34 -11.60
C ASP A 103 -17.85 8.00 -12.65
N ALA A 104 -19.08 7.73 -12.18
CA ALA A 104 -20.21 7.42 -13.05
C ALA A 104 -20.58 8.55 -14.04
N LYS A 105 -20.01 9.76 -13.87
CA LYS A 105 -20.18 10.92 -14.76
C LYS A 105 -18.99 11.11 -15.70
N GLY A 106 -18.08 10.14 -15.77
CA GLY A 106 -16.88 10.19 -16.61
C GLY A 106 -15.78 11.10 -16.07
N ARG A 107 -15.91 11.64 -14.86
CA ARG A 107 -14.90 12.53 -14.26
C ARG A 107 -13.89 11.70 -13.50
N ARG A 108 -12.61 11.90 -13.76
CA ARG A 108 -11.54 11.25 -12.99
C ARG A 108 -11.67 11.65 -11.51
N ARG A 109 -11.60 10.67 -10.62
CA ARG A 109 -11.58 10.95 -9.17
C ARG A 109 -10.30 11.69 -8.79
N GLU A 110 -10.41 12.55 -7.79
CA GLU A 110 -9.29 13.39 -7.30
C GLU A 110 -8.16 12.57 -6.68
N LEU A 111 -8.52 11.52 -5.94
CA LEU A 111 -7.56 10.64 -5.28
C LEU A 111 -7.46 9.30 -6.02
N PRO A 112 -6.25 8.72 -6.10
CA PRO A 112 -6.11 7.38 -6.65
C PRO A 112 -6.73 6.33 -5.72
N ILE A 113 -7.06 5.18 -6.29
CA ILE A 113 -7.41 3.98 -5.52
C ILE A 113 -6.28 3.68 -4.55
N GLY A 114 -6.64 3.40 -3.31
CA GLY A 114 -5.68 3.16 -2.24
C GLY A 114 -5.48 4.35 -1.33
N VAL A 115 -5.90 5.56 -1.73
CA VAL A 115 -5.68 6.77 -0.93
C VAL A 115 -6.99 7.24 -0.29
N SER A 116 -7.03 7.20 1.03
CA SER A 116 -8.13 7.70 1.83
C SER A 116 -7.88 9.15 2.26
N ARG A 117 -8.96 9.88 2.57
CA ARG A 117 -8.94 11.25 3.09
C ARG A 117 -9.64 11.29 4.43
N ARG A 118 -9.08 12.03 5.39
CA ARG A 118 -9.67 12.25 6.71
C ARG A 118 -9.34 13.66 7.20
N GLN A 119 -10.28 14.31 7.87
CA GLN A 119 -10.02 15.54 8.59
C GLN A 119 -9.48 15.22 9.98
N VAL A 120 -8.29 15.75 10.28
CA VAL A 120 -7.58 15.60 11.55
C VAL A 120 -7.23 17.01 12.07
N ASN A 121 -7.84 17.40 13.19
CA ASN A 121 -7.64 18.74 13.79
C ASN A 121 -7.83 19.88 12.78
N GLY A 122 -8.89 19.80 11.98
CA GLY A 122 -9.21 20.80 10.97
C GLY A 122 -8.53 20.64 9.61
N VAL A 123 -7.50 19.80 9.53
CA VAL A 123 -6.70 19.65 8.31
C VAL A 123 -7.13 18.38 7.59
N ASP A 124 -7.40 18.50 6.30
CA ASP A 124 -7.54 17.32 5.44
C ASP A 124 -6.18 16.64 5.27
N VAL A 125 -6.13 15.37 5.63
CA VAL A 125 -4.94 14.52 5.54
C VAL A 125 -5.29 13.32 4.69
N VAL A 126 -4.37 12.93 3.81
CA VAL A 126 -4.52 11.75 2.97
C VAL A 126 -3.42 10.74 3.24
N TRP A 127 -3.76 9.46 3.16
CA TRP A 127 -2.78 8.40 3.25
C TRP A 127 -3.28 7.10 2.65
N LEU A 128 -2.42 6.08 2.71
CA LEU A 128 -2.62 4.79 2.09
C LEU A 128 -3.53 3.91 2.93
N ASN A 129 -4.35 3.12 2.23
CA ASN A 129 -5.12 2.00 2.71
C ASN A 129 -4.75 0.72 1.93
N CYS A 130 -5.43 -0.39 2.24
CA CYS A 130 -5.17 -1.71 1.67
C CYS A 130 -5.19 -1.76 0.13
N ALA A 131 -6.04 -0.96 -0.52
CA ALA A 131 -6.22 -1.01 -1.96
C ALA A 131 -5.01 -0.47 -2.75
N THR A 132 -4.09 0.25 -2.09
CA THR A 132 -2.84 0.72 -2.71
C THR A 132 -2.00 -0.47 -3.20
N CYS A 133 -1.88 -1.50 -2.37
CA CYS A 133 -1.07 -2.68 -2.65
C CYS A 133 -1.88 -3.83 -3.27
N HIS A 134 -3.20 -3.86 -3.00
CA HIS A 134 -4.10 -4.95 -3.40
C HIS A 134 -5.13 -4.53 -4.46
N THR A 135 -4.75 -3.62 -5.35
CA THR A 135 -5.46 -3.36 -6.60
C THR A 135 -4.45 -3.31 -7.73
N GLY A 136 -4.69 -4.10 -8.77
CA GLY A 136 -3.88 -4.12 -9.99
C GLY A 136 -4.72 -3.82 -11.23
N THR A 137 -4.05 -3.77 -12.37
CA THR A 137 -4.69 -3.65 -13.68
C THR A 137 -4.30 -4.80 -14.60
N TRP A 138 -5.15 -5.07 -15.58
CA TRP A 138 -4.80 -5.90 -16.73
C TRP A 138 -5.40 -5.36 -18.02
N ARG A 139 -4.79 -5.72 -19.15
CA ARG A 139 -5.24 -5.39 -20.50
C ARG A 139 -5.23 -6.63 -21.38
N ALA A 140 -6.23 -6.77 -22.25
CA ALA A 140 -6.26 -7.87 -23.23
C ALA A 140 -5.22 -7.64 -24.35
N SER A 141 -5.01 -6.37 -24.72
CA SER A 141 -3.96 -5.94 -25.64
C SER A 141 -3.35 -4.61 -25.18
N ALA A 142 -2.18 -4.26 -25.70
CA ALA A 142 -1.51 -3.00 -25.37
C ALA A 142 -2.32 -1.72 -25.70
N LYS A 143 -3.37 -1.85 -26.55
CA LYS A 143 -4.23 -0.74 -26.99
C LYS A 143 -5.51 -0.58 -26.15
N ASP A 144 -5.85 -1.59 -25.36
CA ASP A 144 -7.08 -1.56 -24.56
C ASP A 144 -6.91 -0.71 -23.30
N GLU A 145 -8.00 -0.15 -22.82
CA GLU A 145 -8.04 0.50 -21.51
C GLU A 145 -7.78 -0.52 -20.38
N PRO A 146 -7.01 -0.15 -19.35
CA PRO A 146 -6.72 -1.02 -18.23
C PRO A 146 -7.98 -1.34 -17.43
N ARG A 147 -8.19 -2.63 -17.18
CA ARG A 147 -9.26 -3.15 -16.33
C ARG A 147 -8.75 -3.24 -14.90
N ILE A 148 -9.38 -2.48 -14.01
CA ILE A 148 -9.02 -2.43 -12.59
C ILE A 148 -9.62 -3.63 -11.87
N VAL A 149 -8.81 -4.35 -11.08
CA VAL A 149 -9.26 -5.51 -10.30
C VAL A 149 -8.92 -5.29 -8.82
N ALA A 150 -9.95 -5.09 -8.01
CA ALA A 150 -9.80 -5.03 -6.55
C ALA A 150 -9.50 -6.43 -6.00
N GLY A 151 -8.52 -6.54 -5.11
CA GLY A 151 -8.04 -7.81 -4.53
C GLY A 151 -6.89 -8.47 -5.29
N MET A 152 -6.56 -7.97 -6.49
CA MET A 152 -5.38 -8.37 -7.26
C MET A 152 -4.11 -7.72 -6.68
N PRO A 153 -2.94 -8.37 -6.73
CA PRO A 153 -1.66 -7.71 -6.49
C PRO A 153 -1.49 -6.47 -7.36
N SER A 154 -1.08 -5.34 -6.78
CA SER A 154 -0.66 -4.21 -7.60
C SER A 154 0.59 -4.60 -8.40
N ASN A 155 0.49 -4.60 -9.73
CA ASN A 155 1.59 -4.95 -10.64
C ASN A 155 2.34 -3.70 -11.16
N ASN A 156 1.80 -2.51 -10.88
CA ASN A 156 2.25 -1.24 -11.42
C ASN A 156 2.81 -0.26 -10.37
N LEU A 157 2.44 -0.41 -9.08
CA LEU A 157 2.87 0.51 -8.02
C LEU A 157 4.38 0.40 -7.76
N ASP A 158 5.12 1.48 -8.04
CA ASP A 158 6.52 1.66 -7.62
C ASP A 158 6.55 2.36 -6.26
N PHE A 159 6.33 1.57 -5.21
CA PHE A 159 6.24 2.10 -3.86
C PHE A 159 7.59 2.59 -3.33
N HIS A 160 8.69 1.97 -3.77
CA HIS A 160 10.04 2.38 -3.41
C HIS A 160 10.30 3.83 -3.86
N ARG A 161 10.02 4.13 -5.13
CA ARG A 161 10.23 5.49 -5.67
C ARG A 161 9.30 6.52 -5.04
N PHE A 162 8.05 6.16 -4.75
CA PHE A 162 7.14 7.04 -4.02
C PHE A 162 7.67 7.36 -2.61
N VAL A 163 8.12 6.36 -1.85
CA VAL A 163 8.76 6.57 -0.54
C VAL A 163 10.02 7.42 -0.69
N ALA A 164 10.88 7.14 -1.67
CA ALA A 164 12.09 7.90 -1.93
C ALA A 164 11.81 9.39 -2.18
N LEU A 165 10.75 9.73 -2.92
CA LEU A 165 10.28 11.12 -3.09
C LEU A 165 9.96 11.76 -1.73
N LEU A 166 9.16 11.10 -0.89
CA LEU A 166 8.78 11.67 0.42
C LEU A 166 10.00 11.86 1.33
N LEU A 167 10.93 10.91 1.32
CA LEU A 167 12.17 11.01 2.08
C LEU A 167 13.05 12.13 1.55
N LYS A 168 13.17 12.31 0.22
CA LYS A 168 13.89 13.43 -0.41
C LYS A 168 13.26 14.77 -0.01
N ALA A 169 11.94 14.88 -0.11
CA ALA A 169 11.20 16.09 0.21
C ALA A 169 11.38 16.53 1.66
N ALA A 170 11.56 15.59 2.60
CA ALA A 170 11.74 15.86 4.03
C ALA A 170 12.86 16.88 4.35
N ALA A 171 13.94 16.88 3.57
CA ALA A 171 15.10 17.74 3.77
C ALA A 171 15.17 18.90 2.76
N ASP A 172 14.17 19.04 1.90
CA ASP A 172 14.18 19.98 0.77
C ASP A 172 13.57 21.33 1.17
N GLU A 173 14.18 22.44 0.75
CA GLU A 173 13.69 23.80 1.03
C GLU A 173 12.31 24.08 0.43
N ARG A 174 11.92 23.35 -0.63
CA ARG A 174 10.60 23.48 -1.27
C ARG A 174 9.44 23.10 -0.35
N LEU A 175 9.68 22.27 0.68
CA LEU A 175 8.69 21.96 1.72
C LEU A 175 8.70 22.96 2.89
N GLU A 176 9.47 24.05 2.82
CA GLU A 176 9.41 25.07 3.87
C GLU A 176 8.06 25.80 3.84
N PRO A 177 7.50 26.16 5.01
CA PRO A 177 6.18 26.79 5.07
C PRO A 177 6.02 28.01 4.16
N GLN A 178 7.08 28.80 3.95
CA GLN A 178 7.02 30.00 3.11
C GLN A 178 6.92 29.67 1.61
N GLN A 179 7.53 28.57 1.18
CA GLN A 179 7.59 28.16 -0.23
C GLN A 179 6.37 27.35 -0.67
N LEU A 180 5.60 26.80 0.28
CA LEU A 180 4.48 25.89 0.01
C LEU A 180 3.23 26.55 -0.57
N PHE A 181 2.92 27.79 -0.16
CA PHE A 181 1.61 28.40 -0.48
C PHE A 181 1.40 28.62 -1.98
N GLY A 182 2.40 29.10 -2.72
CA GLY A 182 2.27 29.32 -4.16
C GLY A 182 1.99 28.03 -4.95
N PRO A 183 2.79 26.96 -4.76
CA PRO A 183 2.51 25.64 -5.33
C PRO A 183 1.16 25.06 -4.89
N MET A 184 0.77 25.20 -3.62
CA MET A 184 -0.52 24.74 -3.12
C MET A 184 -1.69 25.47 -3.79
N GLU A 185 -1.63 26.79 -3.93
CA GLU A 185 -2.63 27.59 -4.64
C GLU A 185 -2.74 27.19 -6.11
N LYS A 186 -1.61 26.98 -6.79
CA LYS A 186 -1.58 26.48 -8.17
C LYS A 186 -2.19 25.08 -8.29
N ALA A 187 -2.09 24.26 -7.25
CA ALA A 187 -2.72 22.95 -7.16
C ALA A 187 -4.20 23.01 -6.71
N GLY A 188 -4.77 24.21 -6.57
CA GLY A 188 -6.17 24.44 -6.23
C GLY A 188 -6.46 24.46 -4.73
N ALA A 189 -5.48 24.78 -3.87
CA ALA A 189 -5.72 25.05 -2.46
C ALA A 189 -6.26 26.48 -2.27
N HIS A 190 -7.27 26.62 -1.42
CA HIS A 190 -7.84 27.91 -1.06
C HIS A 190 -7.69 28.09 0.45
N GLN A 191 -6.77 28.97 0.85
CA GLN A 191 -6.46 29.21 2.25
C GLN A 191 -6.61 30.68 2.56
N ASP A 192 -7.46 30.98 3.55
CA ASP A 192 -7.62 32.34 4.04
C ASP A 192 -6.42 32.76 4.93
N TRP A 193 -6.43 34.00 5.40
CA TRP A 193 -5.33 34.54 6.20
C TRP A 193 -5.12 33.76 7.51
N PHE A 194 -6.19 33.23 8.11
CA PHE A 194 -6.13 32.47 9.35
C PHE A 194 -5.53 31.09 9.08
N ASP A 195 -5.98 30.42 8.02
CA ASP A 195 -5.45 29.12 7.61
C ASP A 195 -3.94 29.24 7.35
N ARG A 196 -3.49 30.28 6.65
CA ARG A 196 -2.06 30.51 6.41
C ARG A 196 -1.25 30.64 7.70
N ILE A 197 -1.77 31.30 8.73
CA ILE A 197 -1.10 31.40 10.04
C ILE A 197 -0.99 30.03 10.69
N VAL A 198 -2.10 29.28 10.74
CA VAL A 198 -2.14 27.92 11.31
C VAL A 198 -1.18 26.99 10.57
N TRP A 199 -1.16 27.05 9.24
CA TRP A 199 -0.27 26.25 8.42
C TRP A 199 1.20 26.56 8.64
N LYS A 200 1.56 27.85 8.72
CA LYS A 200 2.94 28.28 9.03
C LYS A 200 3.37 27.90 10.43
N ALA A 201 2.49 28.05 11.41
CA ALA A 201 2.84 27.85 12.82
C ALA A 201 2.79 26.39 13.27
N ALA A 202 1.94 25.57 12.65
CA ALA A 202 1.62 24.24 13.17
C ALA A 202 1.66 23.12 12.12
N VAL A 203 0.92 23.25 11.01
CA VAL A 203 0.72 22.12 10.07
C VAL A 203 1.99 21.75 9.33
N ALA A 204 2.60 22.70 8.63
CA ALA A 204 3.79 22.45 7.83
C ALA A 204 5.02 22.07 8.68
N PRO A 205 5.31 22.75 9.82
CA PRO A 205 6.42 22.34 10.68
C PRO A 205 6.27 20.92 11.25
N ARG A 206 5.09 20.55 11.76
CA ARG A 206 4.86 19.20 12.30
C ARG A 206 4.97 18.12 11.24
N PHE A 207 4.41 18.37 10.06
CA PHE A 207 4.53 17.45 8.93
C PHE A 207 6.01 17.26 8.53
N ARG A 208 6.77 18.36 8.37
CA ARG A 208 8.19 18.32 8.03
C ARG A 208 9.02 17.59 9.09
N GLU A 209 8.80 17.87 10.38
CA GLU A 209 9.49 17.19 11.47
C GLU A 209 9.21 15.67 11.47
N GLY A 210 7.95 15.28 11.26
CA GLY A 210 7.55 13.89 11.10
C GLY A 210 8.29 13.20 9.94
N LEU A 211 8.31 13.84 8.77
CA LEU A 211 9.04 13.34 7.60
C LEU A 211 10.55 13.21 7.85
N ILE A 212 11.18 14.19 8.51
CA ILE A 212 12.61 14.13 8.87
C ILE A 212 12.88 12.93 9.79
N ARG A 213 12.00 12.67 10.76
CA ARG A 213 12.13 11.51 11.66
C ARG A 213 12.03 10.19 10.90
N ILE A 214 11.10 10.08 9.96
CA ILE A 214 10.98 8.89 9.11
C ILE A 214 12.20 8.74 8.18
N ARG A 215 12.69 9.83 7.59
CA ARG A 215 13.93 9.86 6.79
C ARG A 215 15.13 9.33 7.56
N GLY A 216 15.36 9.83 8.77
CA GLY A 216 16.48 9.40 9.60
C GLY A 216 16.45 7.91 9.97
N ARG A 217 15.27 7.27 9.92
CA ARG A 217 15.12 5.83 10.14
C ARG A 217 15.26 5.03 8.85
N LEU A 218 14.59 5.43 7.77
CA LEU A 218 14.45 4.60 6.56
C LEU A 218 15.62 4.75 5.57
N VAL A 219 16.22 5.93 5.42
CA VAL A 219 17.30 6.13 4.43
C VAL A 219 18.46 5.13 4.64
N PRO A 220 18.97 4.92 5.87
CA PRO A 220 20.07 3.97 6.08
C PRO A 220 19.73 2.51 5.75
N LEU A 221 18.44 2.14 5.79
CA LEU A 221 17.99 0.82 5.34
C LEU A 221 17.97 0.76 3.81
N MET A 222 17.35 1.74 3.17
CA MET A 222 17.17 1.76 1.71
C MET A 222 18.50 1.81 0.97
N GLU A 223 19.53 2.46 1.52
CA GLU A 223 20.89 2.49 0.96
C GLU A 223 21.59 1.12 0.99
N ARG A 224 21.14 0.20 1.87
CA ARG A 224 21.67 -1.17 1.99
C ARG A 224 20.82 -2.19 1.23
N GLN A 225 19.73 -1.78 0.61
CA GLN A 225 18.80 -2.66 -0.10
C GLN A 225 18.85 -2.41 -1.60
N SER A 226 18.60 -3.48 -2.37
CA SER A 226 18.19 -3.31 -3.76
C SER A 226 16.84 -2.60 -3.81
N SER A 227 16.63 -1.77 -4.84
CA SER A 227 15.32 -1.16 -5.10
C SER A 227 14.24 -2.24 -5.12
N TRP A 228 13.10 -1.97 -4.45
CA TRP A 228 12.03 -2.94 -4.36
C TRP A 228 11.41 -3.21 -5.73
N GLY A 229 11.25 -2.12 -6.50
CA GLY A 229 10.62 -2.08 -7.80
C GLY A 229 9.10 -2.27 -7.81
N PRO A 230 8.49 -2.22 -9.00
CA PRO A 230 7.04 -2.22 -9.12
C PRO A 230 6.37 -3.52 -8.62
N GLY A 231 5.33 -3.36 -7.82
CA GLY A 231 4.51 -4.44 -7.25
C GLY A 231 5.13 -5.15 -6.05
N ARG A 232 6.13 -4.54 -5.43
CA ARG A 232 6.91 -5.12 -4.33
C ARG A 232 7.10 -4.15 -3.18
N VAL A 233 7.33 -4.71 -2.01
CA VAL A 233 7.68 -3.95 -0.80
C VAL A 233 8.55 -4.77 0.14
N ASP A 234 9.42 -4.11 0.90
CA ASP A 234 9.99 -4.73 2.09
C ASP A 234 8.90 -4.89 3.17
N THR A 235 8.60 -6.14 3.51
CA THR A 235 7.46 -6.46 4.37
C THR A 235 7.68 -6.07 5.83
N PHE A 236 8.92 -6.09 6.32
CA PHE A 236 9.19 -6.07 7.76
C PHE A 236 10.22 -5.06 8.21
N ASN A 237 11.25 -4.75 7.45
CA ASN A 237 12.31 -3.88 7.94
C ASN A 237 11.84 -2.44 8.16
N PRO A 238 11.07 -1.80 7.25
CA PRO A 238 10.47 -0.49 7.54
C PRO A 238 9.65 -0.52 8.83
N TYR A 239 8.96 -1.63 9.08
CA TYR A 239 8.14 -1.83 10.26
C TYR A 239 8.97 -1.98 11.55
N LYS A 240 10.05 -2.78 11.55
CA LYS A 240 11.05 -2.86 12.64
C LYS A 240 11.55 -1.45 13.03
N LEU A 241 11.92 -0.65 12.05
CA LEU A 241 12.51 0.67 12.24
C LEU A 241 11.50 1.70 12.74
N ILE A 242 10.33 1.77 12.11
CA ILE A 242 9.34 2.82 12.41
C ILE A 242 8.58 2.50 13.69
N GLN A 243 8.08 1.28 13.87
CA GLN A 243 7.17 0.96 14.97
C GLN A 243 7.89 0.47 16.22
N PHE A 244 9.05 -0.17 16.07
CA PHE A 244 9.81 -0.70 17.20
C PHE A 244 11.09 0.08 17.50
N GLY A 245 11.46 1.04 16.65
CA GLY A 245 12.65 1.86 16.83
C GLY A 245 13.95 1.07 16.67
N THR A 246 13.91 -0.09 16.01
CA THR A 246 15.13 -0.87 15.72
C THR A 246 16.06 -0.03 14.83
N PRO A 247 17.31 0.23 15.25
CA PRO A 247 18.24 0.95 14.39
C PRO A 247 18.54 0.15 13.11
N ALA A 248 18.57 0.82 11.96
CA ALA A 248 18.91 0.15 10.69
C ALA A 248 20.28 -0.56 10.75
N ALA A 249 21.25 0.04 11.46
CA ALA A 249 22.60 -0.49 11.63
C ALA A 249 22.65 -1.80 12.44
N SER A 250 21.61 -2.13 13.23
CA SER A 250 21.57 -3.40 13.97
C SER A 250 21.04 -4.58 13.15
N LEU A 251 20.52 -4.34 11.94
CA LEU A 251 20.06 -5.41 11.06
C LEU A 251 21.26 -6.10 10.42
N SER A 252 21.30 -7.43 10.54
CA SER A 252 22.28 -8.26 9.84
C SER A 252 22.12 -8.19 8.32
N GLU A 253 23.16 -8.51 7.55
CA GLU A 253 23.11 -8.51 6.08
C GLU A 253 21.98 -9.41 5.54
N ALA A 254 21.76 -10.57 6.16
CA ALA A 254 20.68 -11.48 5.77
C ALA A 254 19.27 -10.88 6.03
N GLU A 255 19.13 -10.06 7.06
CA GLU A 255 17.84 -9.45 7.40
C GLU A 255 17.45 -8.29 6.50
N VAL A 256 18.44 -7.59 5.94
CA VAL A 256 18.21 -6.36 5.18
C VAL A 256 17.37 -6.62 3.93
N HIS A 257 17.38 -7.81 3.34
CA HIS A 257 16.72 -8.05 2.05
C HIS A 257 15.29 -8.63 2.21
N GLY A 258 14.36 -7.87 2.79
CA GLY A 258 12.99 -8.31 3.12
C GLY A 258 11.92 -8.12 2.04
N VAL A 259 12.32 -7.93 0.78
CA VAL A 259 11.41 -7.55 -0.32
C VAL A 259 10.61 -8.75 -0.84
N SER A 260 9.30 -8.57 -1.02
CA SER A 260 8.42 -9.56 -1.66
C SER A 260 7.33 -8.90 -2.51
N ASP A 261 6.74 -9.68 -3.42
CA ASP A 261 5.59 -9.27 -4.23
C ASP A 261 4.33 -9.13 -3.36
N PHE A 262 3.42 -8.24 -3.75
CA PHE A 262 2.12 -8.15 -3.09
C PHE A 262 1.31 -9.43 -3.32
N PRO A 263 0.70 -10.04 -2.29
CA PRO A 263 -0.13 -11.23 -2.49
C PRO A 263 -1.55 -10.84 -2.95
N ALA A 264 -2.21 -11.76 -3.65
CA ALA A 264 -3.64 -11.65 -3.95
C ALA A 264 -4.47 -11.88 -2.68
N ILE A 265 -5.61 -11.19 -2.57
CA ILE A 265 -6.49 -11.26 -1.38
C ILE A 265 -7.92 -11.70 -1.70
N PHE A 266 -8.10 -12.43 -2.81
CA PHE A 266 -9.36 -13.10 -3.15
C PHE A 266 -9.67 -14.26 -2.19
N ASN A 267 -10.96 -14.58 -2.05
CA ASN A 267 -11.47 -15.77 -1.36
C ASN A 267 -10.80 -16.00 0.00
N GLN A 268 -11.00 -15.11 0.96
CA GLN A 268 -10.33 -15.24 2.26
C GLN A 268 -10.96 -16.32 3.16
N ARG A 269 -12.25 -16.63 2.98
CA ARG A 269 -12.94 -17.66 3.76
C ARG A 269 -12.25 -19.03 3.75
N PRO A 270 -11.92 -19.64 2.59
CA PRO A 270 -11.24 -20.93 2.59
C PRO A 270 -9.80 -20.88 3.11
N ARG A 271 -9.23 -19.69 3.36
CA ARG A 271 -7.87 -19.52 3.88
C ARG A 271 -7.82 -19.46 5.40
N GLU A 272 -8.97 -19.51 6.08
CA GLU A 272 -9.03 -19.54 7.52
C GLU A 272 -8.32 -20.79 8.07
N GLY A 273 -7.42 -20.60 9.04
CA GLY A 273 -6.59 -21.66 9.62
C GLY A 273 -5.35 -22.07 8.81
N MET A 274 -5.14 -21.51 7.60
CA MET A 274 -3.89 -21.68 6.85
C MET A 274 -2.73 -20.94 7.51
N GLU A 275 -1.51 -21.25 7.05
CA GLU A 275 -0.28 -20.53 7.37
C GLU A 275 -0.16 -19.36 6.38
N LEU A 276 -0.45 -18.15 6.87
CA LEU A 276 -0.63 -16.92 6.09
C LEU A 276 0.66 -16.11 5.96
N HIS A 277 0.64 -15.12 5.06
CA HIS A 277 1.81 -14.46 4.46
C HIS A 277 2.66 -15.44 3.63
N TRP A 278 3.63 -14.90 2.90
CA TRP A 278 4.54 -15.72 2.09
C TRP A 278 5.26 -16.79 2.92
N ASP A 279 5.67 -16.43 4.13
CA ASP A 279 6.45 -17.25 5.06
C ASP A 279 5.62 -18.07 6.05
N GLY A 280 4.27 -18.05 5.97
CA GLY A 280 3.43 -18.85 6.88
C GLY A 280 3.51 -18.42 8.36
N ASN A 281 3.95 -17.18 8.60
CA ASN A 281 4.32 -16.68 9.91
C ASN A 281 3.14 -16.29 10.81
N ASN A 282 1.90 -16.41 10.33
CA ASN A 282 0.68 -16.14 11.09
C ASN A 282 -0.44 -17.10 10.67
N THR A 283 -1.36 -17.46 11.56
CA THR A 283 -2.50 -18.36 11.26
C THR A 283 -3.88 -17.72 11.45
N SER A 284 -3.92 -16.41 11.72
CA SER A 284 -5.12 -15.62 11.94
C SER A 284 -5.29 -14.56 10.85
N LEU A 285 -6.39 -14.65 10.10
CA LEU A 285 -6.75 -13.63 9.10
C LEU A 285 -6.89 -12.25 9.75
N GLN A 286 -7.41 -12.18 10.98
CA GLN A 286 -7.57 -10.93 11.70
C GLN A 286 -6.21 -10.30 12.05
N GLU A 287 -5.29 -11.05 12.65
CA GLU A 287 -3.96 -10.54 13.00
C GLU A 287 -3.16 -10.16 11.75
N ARG A 288 -3.25 -10.99 10.69
CA ARG A 288 -2.65 -10.69 9.39
C ARG A 288 -3.15 -9.36 8.83
N ASN A 289 -4.46 -9.12 8.82
CA ASN A 289 -5.05 -7.89 8.31
C ASN A 289 -4.61 -6.66 9.13
N LEU A 290 -4.55 -6.78 10.46
CA LEU A 290 -4.05 -5.70 11.32
C LEU A 290 -2.55 -5.44 11.10
N SER A 291 -1.74 -6.49 10.93
CA SER A 291 -0.32 -6.36 10.61
C SER A 291 -0.10 -5.68 9.26
N ALA A 292 -0.89 -6.02 8.24
CA ALA A 292 -0.85 -5.36 6.94
C ALA A 292 -1.28 -3.88 7.04
N ALA A 293 -2.30 -3.57 7.84
CA ALA A 293 -2.73 -2.19 8.10
C ALA A 293 -1.63 -1.35 8.77
N ILE A 294 -0.86 -1.95 9.68
CA ILE A 294 0.32 -1.27 10.27
C ILE A 294 1.37 -0.96 9.20
N GLY A 295 1.61 -1.89 8.26
CA GLY A 295 2.47 -1.66 7.11
C GLY A 295 2.00 -0.49 6.21
N ALA A 296 0.70 -0.24 6.15
CA ALA A 296 0.10 0.92 5.48
C ALA A 296 0.14 2.22 6.31
N GLY A 297 0.74 2.22 7.50
CA GLY A 297 0.92 3.41 8.34
C GLY A 297 -0.05 3.55 9.52
N VAL A 298 -0.83 2.52 9.84
CA VAL A 298 -1.66 2.48 11.05
C VAL A 298 -0.80 2.26 12.30
N THR A 299 -1.18 2.89 13.42
CA THR A 299 -0.62 2.56 14.74
C THR A 299 -1.68 1.93 15.65
N PRO A 300 -1.28 1.26 16.75
CA PRO A 300 -2.23 0.75 17.74
C PRO A 300 -3.20 1.81 18.31
N GLN A 301 -2.84 3.09 18.25
CA GLN A 301 -3.64 4.20 18.74
C GLN A 301 -4.63 4.74 17.71
N THR A 302 -4.30 4.63 16.41
CA THR A 302 -5.10 5.27 15.35
C THR A 302 -5.93 4.31 14.53
N VAL A 303 -5.69 3.00 14.69
CA VAL A 303 -6.39 1.93 13.99
C VAL A 303 -7.92 2.11 14.01
N ASP A 304 -8.52 1.99 12.83
CA ASP A 304 -9.98 1.85 12.72
C ASP A 304 -10.34 0.37 12.56
N HIS A 305 -10.53 -0.30 13.70
CA HIS A 305 -10.88 -1.73 13.72
C HIS A 305 -12.19 -2.04 13.01
N ARG A 306 -13.16 -1.10 13.01
CA ARG A 306 -14.46 -1.31 12.36
C ARG A 306 -14.31 -1.22 10.84
N ALA A 307 -13.57 -0.23 10.36
CA ALA A 307 -13.30 -0.08 8.94
C ALA A 307 -12.49 -1.26 8.38
N ILE A 308 -11.46 -1.72 9.10
CA ILE A 308 -10.68 -2.90 8.69
C ILE A 308 -11.54 -4.16 8.69
N ARG A 309 -12.39 -4.36 9.71
CA ARG A 309 -13.30 -5.52 9.75
C ARG A 309 -14.27 -5.52 8.57
N ARG A 310 -14.84 -4.36 8.22
CA ARG A 310 -15.71 -4.23 7.06
C ARG A 310 -15.05 -4.68 5.76
N VAL A 311 -13.79 -4.31 5.54
CA VAL A 311 -13.02 -4.77 4.38
C VAL A 311 -12.77 -6.27 4.47
N ALA A 312 -12.37 -6.77 5.64
CA ALA A 312 -12.12 -8.19 5.87
C ALA A 312 -13.36 -9.04 5.56
N ASP A 313 -14.54 -8.63 6.04
CA ASP A 313 -15.81 -9.33 5.82
C ASP A 313 -16.15 -9.42 4.33
N TRP A 314 -15.91 -8.34 3.57
CA TRP A 314 -16.11 -8.35 2.12
C TRP A 314 -15.13 -9.27 1.38
N LEU A 315 -13.87 -9.31 1.82
CA LEU A 315 -12.83 -10.16 1.21
C LEU A 315 -13.04 -11.65 1.46
N MET A 316 -13.86 -12.04 2.46
CA MET A 316 -14.15 -13.45 2.73
C MET A 316 -14.65 -14.18 1.48
N ASP A 317 -15.52 -13.52 0.71
CA ASP A 317 -16.23 -14.12 -0.43
C ASP A 317 -15.99 -13.37 -1.75
N LEU A 318 -14.96 -12.51 -1.83
CA LEU A 318 -14.58 -11.85 -3.08
C LEU A 318 -13.91 -12.86 -4.03
N PRO A 319 -14.56 -13.30 -5.13
CA PRO A 319 -13.95 -14.26 -6.03
C PRO A 319 -12.85 -13.60 -6.88
N ALA A 320 -11.84 -14.39 -7.24
CA ALA A 320 -10.94 -14.01 -8.31
C ALA A 320 -11.70 -13.97 -9.66
N PRO A 321 -11.40 -13.00 -10.55
CA PRO A 321 -11.97 -12.99 -11.89
C PRO A 321 -11.60 -14.26 -12.67
N ALA A 322 -12.56 -14.81 -13.41
CA ALA A 322 -12.32 -15.97 -14.27
C ALA A 322 -11.30 -15.65 -15.36
N SER A 323 -10.40 -16.60 -15.63
CA SER A 323 -9.44 -16.47 -16.72
C SER A 323 -10.13 -16.20 -18.06
N PRO A 324 -9.63 -15.24 -18.86
CA PRO A 324 -10.14 -15.00 -20.21
C PRO A 324 -9.63 -16.04 -21.22
N HIS A 325 -8.64 -16.86 -20.87
CA HIS A 325 -8.01 -17.80 -21.79
C HIS A 325 -8.91 -18.99 -22.10
N ARG A 326 -8.82 -19.48 -23.34
CA ARG A 326 -9.57 -20.63 -23.87
C ARG A 326 -8.63 -21.61 -24.58
N PRO A 327 -7.72 -22.27 -23.85
CA PRO A 327 -6.79 -23.24 -24.42
C PRO A 327 -7.52 -24.49 -24.93
N ASP A 328 -6.83 -25.32 -25.73
CA ASP A 328 -7.37 -26.57 -26.26
C ASP A 328 -7.85 -27.50 -25.13
N ALA A 329 -9.09 -27.97 -25.23
CA ALA A 329 -9.71 -28.77 -24.17
C ALA A 329 -9.01 -30.11 -23.94
N SER A 330 -8.43 -30.71 -24.99
CA SER A 330 -7.70 -31.97 -24.86
C SER A 330 -6.36 -31.77 -24.15
N ALA A 331 -5.63 -30.68 -24.47
CA ALA A 331 -4.43 -30.27 -23.77
C ALA A 331 -4.72 -29.96 -22.29
N VAL A 332 -5.80 -29.24 -21.99
CA VAL A 332 -6.26 -28.98 -20.63
C VAL A 332 -6.51 -30.27 -19.86
N ALA A 333 -7.17 -31.26 -20.47
CA ALA A 333 -7.45 -32.55 -19.82
C ALA A 333 -6.16 -33.33 -19.50
N ARG A 334 -5.19 -33.37 -20.43
CA ARG A 334 -3.87 -34.00 -20.20
C ARG A 334 -3.07 -33.25 -19.13
N GLY A 335 -3.04 -31.92 -19.20
CA GLY A 335 -2.37 -31.04 -18.24
C GLY A 335 -2.93 -31.17 -16.84
N ARG A 336 -4.25 -31.31 -16.71
CA ARG A 336 -4.91 -31.58 -15.43
C ARG A 336 -4.45 -32.90 -14.81
N GLY A 337 -4.23 -33.94 -15.63
CA GLY A 337 -3.65 -35.20 -15.19
C GLY A 337 -2.26 -35.04 -14.57
N LEU A 338 -1.38 -34.30 -15.26
CA LEU A 338 -0.03 -33.99 -14.78
C LEU A 338 -0.07 -33.17 -13.48
N TYR A 339 -0.89 -32.10 -13.46
CA TYR A 339 -1.03 -31.23 -12.30
C TYR A 339 -1.52 -31.97 -11.06
N LYS A 340 -2.46 -32.91 -11.23
CA LYS A 340 -2.99 -33.71 -10.12
C LYS A 340 -1.90 -34.56 -9.45
N ALA A 341 -0.93 -35.06 -10.22
CA ALA A 341 0.17 -35.86 -9.70
C ALA A 341 1.16 -35.03 -8.89
N ASP A 342 1.57 -33.87 -9.43
CA ASP A 342 2.76 -33.16 -8.93
C ASP A 342 2.48 -31.83 -8.22
N CYS A 343 1.27 -31.26 -8.35
CA CYS A 343 0.99 -29.90 -7.90
C CYS A 343 -0.19 -29.80 -6.92
N ALA A 344 -1.25 -30.59 -7.14
CA ALA A 344 -2.52 -30.40 -6.45
C ALA A 344 -2.44 -30.60 -4.92
N ALA A 345 -1.51 -31.42 -4.44
CA ALA A 345 -1.36 -31.68 -3.00
C ALA A 345 -0.94 -30.43 -2.20
N CYS A 346 -0.16 -29.54 -2.82
CA CYS A 346 0.30 -28.28 -2.23
C CYS A 346 -0.59 -27.10 -2.58
N HIS A 347 -1.19 -27.10 -3.76
CA HIS A 347 -1.85 -25.90 -4.28
C HIS A 347 -3.37 -25.93 -4.25
N GLY A 348 -4.05 -27.08 -4.25
CA GLY A 348 -5.46 -27.13 -4.63
C GLY A 348 -5.62 -27.43 -6.13
N ALA A 349 -6.79 -27.19 -6.73
CA ALA A 349 -6.99 -27.43 -8.16
C ALA A 349 -8.09 -26.56 -8.77
N GLN A 350 -7.98 -26.24 -10.06
CA GLN A 350 -9.04 -25.59 -10.83
C GLN A 350 -10.03 -26.62 -11.38
N GLU A 351 -11.31 -26.47 -11.05
CA GLU A 351 -12.39 -27.33 -11.53
C GLU A 351 -13.40 -26.52 -12.36
N PRO A 352 -14.26 -27.16 -13.18
CA PRO A 352 -15.25 -26.45 -13.99
C PRO A 352 -16.21 -25.56 -13.18
N ARG A 353 -16.44 -25.88 -11.90
CA ARG A 353 -17.30 -25.10 -10.99
C ARG A 353 -16.55 -24.03 -10.18
N GLY A 354 -15.22 -23.90 -10.38
CA GLY A 354 -14.38 -22.95 -9.66
C GLY A 354 -13.18 -23.62 -8.99
N TYR A 355 -12.43 -22.82 -8.25
CA TYR A 355 -11.23 -23.27 -7.55
C TYR A 355 -11.56 -24.14 -6.33
N VAL A 356 -10.87 -25.26 -6.17
CA VAL A 356 -11.00 -26.17 -5.04
C VAL A 356 -9.80 -26.01 -4.10
N PHE A 357 -10.08 -25.53 -2.89
CA PHE A 357 -9.11 -25.31 -1.82
C PHE A 357 -8.89 -26.61 -1.01
N SER A 358 -8.29 -27.63 -1.64
CA SER A 358 -8.03 -28.91 -0.98
C SER A 358 -6.65 -29.46 -1.30
N GLY A 359 -5.97 -29.99 -0.29
CA GLY A 359 -4.68 -30.67 -0.44
C GLY A 359 -4.03 -30.84 0.92
N PRO A 360 -3.30 -31.93 1.19
CA PRO A 360 -2.69 -32.18 2.50
C PRO A 360 -1.66 -31.12 2.92
N TYR A 361 -1.07 -30.40 1.95
CA TYR A 361 -0.06 -29.36 2.17
C TYR A 361 -0.54 -27.96 1.79
N LEU A 362 -1.82 -27.80 1.42
CA LEU A 362 -2.38 -26.51 1.06
C LEU A 362 -2.35 -25.55 2.23
N GLY A 363 -1.76 -24.36 2.01
CA GLY A 363 -1.60 -23.34 3.03
C GLY A 363 -0.61 -23.72 4.13
N LYS A 364 0.20 -24.78 3.96
CA LYS A 364 1.28 -25.15 4.89
C LYS A 364 2.64 -24.71 4.37
N VAL A 365 3.58 -24.49 5.27
CA VAL A 365 4.97 -24.16 4.98
C VAL A 365 5.70 -25.38 4.43
N THR A 366 6.31 -25.20 3.26
CA THR A 366 7.34 -26.09 2.73
C THR A 366 8.70 -25.55 3.15
N PRO A 367 9.56 -26.34 3.81
CA PRO A 367 10.87 -25.90 4.30
C PRO A 367 11.73 -25.29 3.19
N ILE A 368 12.53 -24.27 3.53
CA ILE A 368 13.38 -23.55 2.57
C ILE A 368 14.38 -24.46 1.87
N ALA A 369 14.88 -25.48 2.57
CA ALA A 369 15.80 -26.48 2.03
C ALA A 369 15.15 -27.39 0.97
N GLU A 370 13.83 -27.55 1.01
CA GLU A 370 13.07 -28.34 0.03
C GLU A 370 12.62 -27.45 -1.14
N ILE A 371 11.96 -26.32 -0.86
CA ILE A 371 11.43 -25.45 -1.92
C ILE A 371 12.53 -24.72 -2.68
N GLY A 372 13.66 -24.41 -2.04
CA GLY A 372 14.88 -23.89 -2.67
C GLY A 372 14.78 -22.51 -3.30
N THR A 373 13.68 -21.77 -3.09
CA THR A 373 13.52 -20.40 -3.58
C THR A 373 14.36 -19.40 -2.78
N ASP A 374 14.46 -18.15 -3.21
CA ASP A 374 15.22 -17.11 -2.50
C ASP A 374 14.81 -17.00 -1.01
N ARG A 375 15.78 -16.97 -0.11
CA ARG A 375 15.56 -17.01 1.35
C ARG A 375 15.49 -15.64 2.02
N ALA A 376 15.79 -14.55 1.32
CA ALA A 376 16.02 -13.25 1.93
C ALA A 376 14.78 -12.73 2.67
N ARG A 377 13.60 -12.88 2.08
CA ARG A 377 12.32 -12.52 2.72
C ARG A 377 12.07 -13.36 3.99
N LEU A 378 12.41 -14.64 4.00
CA LEU A 378 12.32 -15.50 5.18
C LEU A 378 13.29 -15.02 6.28
N ASP A 379 14.53 -14.71 5.94
CA ASP A 379 15.57 -14.30 6.88
C ASP A 379 15.30 -12.91 7.49
N SER A 380 14.64 -12.02 6.75
CA SER A 380 14.18 -10.73 7.27
C SER A 380 13.19 -10.85 8.44
N TYR A 381 12.45 -11.95 8.55
CA TYR A 381 11.58 -12.21 9.70
C TYR A 381 12.35 -13.00 10.76
N THR A 382 12.73 -12.35 11.86
CA THR A 382 13.53 -12.96 12.93
C THR A 382 12.69 -13.31 14.15
N GLU A 383 13.18 -14.24 14.97
CA GLU A 383 12.56 -14.55 16.25
C GLU A 383 12.53 -13.33 17.17
N ALA A 384 13.59 -12.51 17.19
CA ALA A 384 13.63 -11.26 17.95
C ALA A 384 12.51 -10.30 17.54
N PHE A 385 12.29 -10.15 16.23
CA PHE A 385 11.21 -9.30 15.71
C PHE A 385 9.82 -9.87 16.06
N ARG A 386 9.62 -11.18 15.92
CA ARG A 386 8.40 -11.86 16.35
C ARG A 386 8.06 -11.59 17.82
N GLN A 387 9.05 -11.68 18.71
CA GLN A 387 8.86 -11.40 20.14
C GLN A 387 8.41 -9.96 20.39
N GLN A 388 8.96 -9.00 19.64
CA GLN A 388 8.51 -7.61 19.71
C GLN A 388 7.06 -7.45 19.24
N GLN A 389 6.66 -8.12 18.15
CA GLN A 389 5.27 -8.11 17.70
C GLN A 389 4.31 -8.63 18.78
N LEU A 390 4.58 -9.80 19.36
CA LEU A 390 3.70 -10.41 20.36
C LEU A 390 3.65 -9.68 21.72
N SER A 391 4.73 -8.99 22.08
CA SER A 391 4.82 -8.26 23.35
C SER A 391 4.24 -6.84 23.27
N LYS A 392 4.36 -6.17 22.11
CA LYS A 392 4.02 -4.74 21.99
C LYS A 392 2.78 -4.47 21.15
N MET A 393 2.50 -5.26 20.11
CA MET A 393 1.40 -4.93 19.20
C MET A 393 0.06 -5.20 19.84
N PHE A 394 -0.73 -4.12 19.98
CA PHE A 394 -2.05 -4.13 20.60
C PHE A 394 -2.07 -4.75 22.01
N ALA A 395 -0.93 -4.70 22.71
CA ALA A 395 -0.79 -5.24 24.05
C ALA A 395 -1.81 -4.61 25.01
N GLY A 396 -2.43 -5.43 25.86
CA GLY A 396 -3.48 -4.99 26.78
C GLY A 396 -4.85 -4.77 26.14
N THR A 397 -5.02 -5.07 24.84
CA THR A 397 -6.32 -4.96 24.14
C THR A 397 -6.78 -6.34 23.65
N PRO A 398 -8.08 -6.50 23.29
CA PRO A 398 -8.58 -7.72 22.64
C PRO A 398 -7.93 -8.04 21.29
N TYR A 399 -7.18 -7.10 20.69
CA TYR A 399 -6.53 -7.25 19.39
C TYR A 399 -5.05 -7.63 19.50
N ARG A 400 -4.56 -7.94 20.71
CA ARG A 400 -3.18 -8.36 20.95
C ARG A 400 -2.81 -9.51 20.01
N PHE A 401 -1.66 -9.39 19.37
CA PHE A 401 -1.12 -10.46 18.53
C PHE A 401 -0.69 -11.67 19.37
N THR A 402 -1.09 -12.85 18.92
CA THR A 402 -0.87 -14.14 19.60
C THR A 402 -0.47 -15.27 18.65
N LYS A 403 -0.69 -15.12 17.33
CA LYS A 403 -0.52 -16.20 16.35
C LYS A 403 0.73 -16.07 15.48
N PHE A 404 1.54 -15.03 15.69
CA PHE A 404 2.83 -14.88 14.98
C PHE A 404 3.89 -15.89 15.44
N ARG A 405 4.55 -16.52 14.46
CA ARG A 405 5.60 -17.54 14.63
C ARG A 405 6.72 -17.35 13.60
N LYS A 406 7.96 -17.65 13.99
CA LYS A 406 9.05 -17.81 13.03
C LYS A 406 8.95 -19.21 12.43
N THR A 407 8.97 -19.29 11.11
CA THR A 407 8.97 -20.52 10.31
C THR A 407 10.32 -20.73 9.63
N ASP A 408 10.47 -21.84 8.93
CA ASP A 408 11.67 -22.26 8.22
C ASP A 408 11.48 -22.36 6.69
N GLY A 409 10.42 -21.76 6.14
CA GLY A 409 10.09 -21.88 4.72
C GLY A 409 8.97 -20.98 4.25
N TYR A 410 8.36 -21.33 3.11
CA TYR A 410 7.28 -20.56 2.49
C TYR A 410 5.99 -21.37 2.41
N ALA A 411 4.86 -20.69 2.65
CA ALA A 411 3.53 -21.30 2.63
C ALA A 411 3.07 -21.58 1.19
N ASN A 412 2.53 -22.78 0.97
CA ASN A 412 1.95 -23.19 -0.31
C ASN A 412 0.64 -22.44 -0.56
N GLN A 413 0.68 -21.41 -1.41
CA GLN A 413 -0.49 -20.58 -1.68
C GLN A 413 -1.49 -21.27 -2.61
N PRO A 414 -2.81 -21.17 -2.34
CA PRO A 414 -3.84 -21.41 -3.34
C PRO A 414 -3.62 -20.57 -4.61
N LEU A 415 -3.94 -21.12 -5.78
CA LEU A 415 -3.67 -20.53 -7.10
C LEU A 415 -4.91 -19.92 -7.78
N ASP A 416 -5.98 -19.59 -7.05
CA ASP A 416 -7.21 -19.00 -7.59
C ASP A 416 -6.99 -17.65 -8.32
N GLY A 417 -7.31 -17.54 -9.61
CA GLY A 417 -6.99 -16.34 -10.39
C GLY A 417 -5.50 -16.20 -10.69
N LEU A 418 -4.81 -17.33 -10.90
CA LEU A 418 -3.37 -17.41 -11.19
C LEU A 418 -2.94 -16.47 -12.31
N TRP A 419 -3.77 -16.34 -13.34
CA TRP A 419 -3.48 -15.54 -14.53
C TRP A 419 -3.24 -14.04 -14.26
N LEU A 420 -3.71 -13.53 -13.11
CA LEU A 420 -3.50 -12.13 -12.68
C LEU A 420 -2.32 -11.95 -11.73
N ARG A 421 -1.56 -13.00 -11.42
CA ARG A 421 -0.58 -13.01 -10.33
C ARG A 421 0.87 -13.06 -10.80
N GLY A 422 1.12 -12.85 -12.09
CA GLY A 422 2.48 -12.70 -12.60
C GLY A 422 3.08 -11.35 -12.16
N PRO A 423 4.41 -11.27 -11.95
CA PRO A 423 5.38 -12.37 -11.95
C PRO A 423 5.22 -13.34 -10.77
N TYR A 424 5.77 -14.55 -10.90
CA TYR A 424 5.59 -15.68 -9.98
C TYR A 424 6.73 -15.84 -8.97
N LEU A 425 6.47 -16.68 -7.96
CA LEU A 425 7.21 -16.82 -6.68
C LEU A 425 6.97 -15.65 -5.72
N HIS A 426 7.36 -15.82 -4.46
CA HIS A 426 7.12 -14.83 -3.40
C HIS A 426 7.76 -13.45 -3.67
N ASN A 427 8.81 -13.41 -4.49
CA ASN A 427 9.54 -12.20 -4.83
C ASN A 427 9.30 -11.73 -6.27
N GLY A 428 8.43 -12.42 -7.03
CA GLY A 428 8.11 -12.09 -8.43
C GLY A 428 9.33 -12.14 -9.34
N SER A 429 10.20 -13.14 -9.15
CA SER A 429 11.45 -13.33 -9.89
C SER A 429 11.29 -14.14 -11.18
N VAL A 430 10.13 -14.77 -11.39
CA VAL A 430 9.85 -15.58 -12.58
C VAL A 430 8.71 -14.95 -13.39
N PRO A 431 8.97 -14.43 -14.60
CA PRO A 431 8.02 -13.57 -15.29
C PRO A 431 6.74 -14.28 -15.77
N THR A 432 6.86 -15.50 -16.30
CA THR A 432 5.73 -16.24 -16.88
C THR A 432 5.57 -17.65 -16.28
N LEU A 433 4.40 -18.28 -16.44
CA LEU A 433 4.21 -19.67 -16.02
C LEU A 433 5.08 -20.62 -16.84
N ALA A 434 5.27 -20.33 -18.12
CA ALA A 434 6.19 -21.08 -18.97
C ALA A 434 7.63 -21.03 -18.44
N ASP A 435 8.10 -19.87 -17.97
CA ASP A 435 9.42 -19.73 -17.35
C ASP A 435 9.53 -20.48 -16.00
N LEU A 436 8.43 -20.57 -15.24
CA LEU A 436 8.42 -21.34 -13.99
C LEU A 436 8.69 -22.83 -14.22
N LEU A 437 8.24 -23.36 -15.36
CA LEU A 437 8.47 -24.74 -15.80
C LEU A 437 9.85 -24.95 -16.44
N LYS A 438 10.71 -23.93 -16.51
CA LYS A 438 12.12 -24.08 -16.90
C LYS A 438 12.99 -24.43 -15.69
N ALA A 439 14.09 -25.13 -15.94
CA ALA A 439 15.13 -25.28 -14.92
C ALA A 439 15.61 -23.87 -14.48
N PRO A 440 15.95 -23.66 -13.20
CA PRO A 440 16.32 -22.33 -12.71
C PRO A 440 17.42 -21.62 -13.52
N ALA A 441 18.38 -22.37 -14.07
CA ALA A 441 19.46 -21.84 -14.89
C ALA A 441 18.99 -21.25 -16.24
N ASP A 442 17.83 -21.68 -16.74
CA ASP A 442 17.25 -21.25 -18.02
C ASP A 442 16.17 -20.17 -17.86
N ARG A 443 15.91 -19.72 -16.63
CA ARG A 443 14.95 -18.64 -16.34
C ARG A 443 15.54 -17.28 -16.73
N PRO A 444 14.72 -16.31 -17.18
CA PRO A 444 15.21 -14.98 -17.54
C PRO A 444 15.97 -14.32 -16.38
N ARG A 445 17.18 -13.81 -16.65
CA ARG A 445 17.99 -13.10 -15.64
C ARG A 445 17.50 -11.69 -15.38
N ALA A 446 16.85 -11.07 -16.36
CA ALA A 446 16.31 -9.74 -16.22
C ALA A 446 15.10 -9.47 -17.14
N PHE A 447 14.13 -8.70 -16.64
CA PHE A 447 12.93 -8.32 -17.39
C PHE A 447 12.30 -7.03 -16.83
N LEU A 448 11.52 -6.32 -17.66
CA LEU A 448 10.84 -5.09 -17.26
C LEU A 448 9.64 -5.39 -16.36
N ARG A 449 9.49 -4.58 -15.30
CA ARG A 449 8.28 -4.49 -14.47
C ARG A 449 7.77 -3.05 -14.45
N GLY A 450 6.50 -2.87 -14.13
CA GLY A 450 5.87 -1.57 -13.92
C GLY A 450 4.89 -1.17 -15.01
N ARG A 451 4.77 0.14 -15.23
CA ARG A 451 3.72 0.71 -16.07
C ARG A 451 3.79 0.14 -17.50
N GLY A 452 2.66 -0.34 -17.98
CA GLY A 452 2.56 -0.93 -19.32
C GLY A 452 2.85 -2.42 -19.39
N GLN A 453 3.28 -3.07 -18.30
CA GLN A 453 3.54 -4.52 -18.21
C GLN A 453 2.33 -5.31 -17.69
N ASP A 454 1.12 -4.82 -17.93
CA ASP A 454 -0.16 -5.41 -17.50
C ASP A 454 -0.97 -6.01 -18.66
N VAL A 455 -0.35 -6.23 -19.83
CA VAL A 455 -0.98 -6.97 -20.94
C VAL A 455 -0.88 -8.45 -20.65
N VAL A 456 -2.00 -9.17 -20.64
CA VAL A 456 -2.02 -10.61 -20.33
C VAL A 456 -1.35 -11.41 -21.44
N ASP A 457 -0.53 -12.40 -21.09
CA ASP A 457 0.11 -13.31 -22.04
C ASP A 457 -0.70 -14.61 -22.18
N PRO A 458 -1.43 -14.81 -23.29
CA PRO A 458 -2.25 -16.00 -23.50
C PRO A 458 -1.46 -17.26 -23.86
N VAL A 459 -0.15 -17.12 -24.12
CA VAL A 459 0.72 -18.24 -24.52
C VAL A 459 1.54 -18.70 -23.33
N ASN A 460 2.24 -17.79 -22.67
CA ASN A 460 3.18 -18.14 -21.59
C ASN A 460 2.57 -18.03 -20.18
N GLY A 461 1.40 -17.38 -20.05
CA GLY A 461 0.67 -17.22 -18.80
C GLY A 461 1.25 -16.14 -17.88
N GLY A 462 0.36 -15.29 -17.34
CA GLY A 462 0.72 -14.08 -16.61
C GLY A 462 0.64 -12.86 -17.50
N PHE A 463 1.65 -12.00 -17.45
CA PHE A 463 1.74 -10.79 -18.28
C PHE A 463 2.87 -10.90 -19.30
N ILE A 464 2.70 -10.21 -20.43
CA ILE A 464 3.72 -10.11 -21.47
C ILE A 464 4.98 -9.52 -20.85
N THR A 465 6.09 -10.20 -21.07
CA THR A 465 7.36 -9.87 -20.45
C THR A 465 8.32 -9.32 -21.50
N THR A 466 8.94 -8.19 -21.18
CA THR A 466 9.97 -7.57 -22.02
C THR A 466 11.33 -7.79 -21.41
N ALA A 467 12.27 -8.43 -22.11
CA ALA A 467 13.65 -8.55 -21.65
C ALA A 467 14.30 -7.16 -21.53
N CYS A 468 15.22 -7.01 -20.58
CA CYS A 468 15.97 -5.76 -20.38
C CYS A 468 17.41 -6.05 -20.00
N ASP A 469 18.27 -5.04 -20.18
CA ASP A 469 19.62 -5.01 -19.65
C ASP A 469 19.61 -4.22 -18.33
N PRO A 470 19.96 -4.82 -17.18
CA PRO A 470 20.06 -4.12 -15.90
C PRO A 470 21.03 -2.93 -15.90
N ALA A 471 22.02 -2.91 -16.81
CA ALA A 471 22.95 -1.80 -16.94
C ALA A 471 22.39 -0.63 -17.76
N ALA A 472 21.32 -0.85 -18.53
CA ALA A 472 20.69 0.17 -19.35
C ALA A 472 19.59 0.92 -18.58
N LYS A 473 19.36 2.18 -18.95
CA LYS A 473 18.25 2.97 -18.42
C LYS A 473 16.93 2.37 -18.89
N ALA A 474 16.08 1.93 -17.94
CA ALA A 474 14.74 1.44 -18.24
C ALA A 474 13.83 2.57 -18.78
N PRO A 475 12.82 2.24 -19.63
CA PRO A 475 11.79 3.17 -20.04
C PRO A 475 11.06 3.85 -18.86
N ALA A 476 10.56 5.07 -19.06
CA ALA A 476 9.89 5.84 -18.01
C ALA A 476 8.70 5.11 -17.37
N GLY A 477 8.72 5.01 -16.03
CA GLY A 477 7.76 4.25 -15.21
C GLY A 477 7.87 2.73 -15.28
N THR A 478 8.99 2.22 -15.81
CA THR A 478 9.36 0.81 -15.69
C THR A 478 10.70 0.69 -14.97
N GLN A 479 10.98 -0.51 -14.48
CA GLN A 479 12.28 -0.86 -13.92
C GLN A 479 12.71 -2.21 -14.48
N CYS A 480 14.00 -2.36 -14.77
CA CYS A 480 14.59 -3.65 -15.08
C CYS A 480 14.77 -4.44 -13.78
N TYR A 481 14.01 -5.52 -13.62
CA TYR A 481 14.15 -6.46 -12.52
C TYR A 481 15.33 -7.37 -12.80
N ASP A 482 16.33 -7.39 -11.91
CA ASP A 482 17.52 -8.23 -12.02
C ASP A 482 17.47 -9.35 -10.97
N THR A 483 17.42 -10.60 -11.43
CA THR A 483 17.31 -11.80 -10.58
C THR A 483 18.63 -12.17 -9.90
N THR A 484 19.73 -11.48 -10.23
CA THR A 484 21.07 -11.75 -9.69
C THR A 484 21.35 -10.96 -8.40
N LEU A 485 20.51 -9.96 -8.10
CA LEU A 485 20.57 -9.20 -6.87
C LEU A 485 20.06 -10.02 -5.67
N VAL A 486 20.61 -9.74 -4.49
CA VAL A 486 20.23 -10.42 -3.23
C VAL A 486 18.75 -10.16 -2.93
N GLY A 487 17.98 -11.23 -2.71
CA GLY A 487 16.53 -11.19 -2.48
C GLY A 487 15.69 -11.26 -3.77
N ASN A 488 16.32 -11.21 -4.94
CA ASN A 488 15.64 -11.30 -6.23
C ASN A 488 15.82 -12.65 -6.93
N GLY A 489 16.44 -13.63 -6.28
CA GLY A 489 16.78 -14.92 -6.89
C GLY A 489 15.57 -15.65 -7.46
N ALA A 490 15.73 -16.17 -8.68
CA ALA A 490 14.74 -16.97 -9.41
C ALA A 490 14.95 -18.48 -9.24
N GLY A 491 15.60 -18.90 -8.15
CA GLY A 491 15.89 -20.30 -7.83
C GLY A 491 14.69 -21.09 -7.32
N GLY A 492 14.88 -22.39 -7.11
CA GLY A 492 13.89 -23.25 -6.44
C GLY A 492 12.62 -23.54 -7.24
N HIS A 493 11.67 -24.17 -6.56
CA HIS A 493 10.40 -24.64 -7.11
C HIS A 493 10.61 -25.38 -8.44
N VAL A 494 11.30 -26.53 -8.35
CA VAL A 494 11.74 -27.31 -9.52
C VAL A 494 10.70 -28.32 -10.02
N TYR A 495 9.50 -28.33 -9.44
CA TYR A 495 8.38 -29.17 -9.87
C TYR A 495 7.98 -28.85 -11.33
N GLY A 496 7.77 -29.89 -12.14
CA GLY A 496 7.44 -29.76 -13.56
C GLY A 496 8.61 -29.41 -14.50
N THR A 497 9.81 -29.12 -13.98
CA THR A 497 10.96 -28.69 -14.79
C THR A 497 11.55 -29.80 -15.66
N THR A 498 11.38 -31.06 -15.26
CA THR A 498 11.87 -32.26 -15.97
C THR A 498 10.87 -32.83 -16.97
N LEU A 499 9.66 -32.26 -17.05
CA LEU A 499 8.64 -32.68 -18.03
C LEU A 499 9.13 -32.45 -19.47
N SER A 500 8.69 -33.31 -20.39
CA SER A 500 8.95 -33.10 -21.82
C SER A 500 8.28 -31.80 -22.31
N PRO A 501 8.74 -31.20 -23.43
CA PRO A 501 8.13 -29.99 -23.99
C PRO A 501 6.61 -30.12 -24.21
N ALA A 502 6.14 -31.28 -24.69
CA ALA A 502 4.71 -31.53 -24.89
C ALA A 502 3.93 -31.56 -23.56
N GLN A 503 4.48 -32.21 -22.53
CA GLN A 503 3.87 -32.23 -21.20
C GLN A 503 3.85 -30.84 -20.56
N LYS A 504 4.90 -30.02 -20.74
CA LYS A 504 4.90 -28.63 -20.27
C LYS A 504 3.82 -27.80 -20.96
N ALA A 505 3.64 -27.98 -22.27
CA ALA A 505 2.57 -27.30 -23.01
C ALA A 505 1.16 -27.71 -22.52
N ASP A 506 0.95 -29.00 -22.28
CA ASP A 506 -0.32 -29.49 -21.72
C ASP A 506 -0.56 -28.95 -20.30
N LEU A 507 0.45 -29.01 -19.41
CA LEU A 507 0.37 -28.44 -18.06
C LEU A 507 0.06 -26.94 -18.09
N LEU A 508 0.74 -26.19 -18.96
CA LEU A 508 0.52 -24.75 -19.13
C LEU A 508 -0.90 -24.46 -19.63
N ALA A 509 -1.42 -25.24 -20.57
CA ALA A 509 -2.81 -25.13 -21.03
C ALA A 509 -3.79 -25.26 -19.85
N TYR A 510 -3.56 -26.19 -18.92
CA TYR A 510 -4.38 -26.29 -17.72
C TYR A 510 -4.20 -25.10 -16.76
N LEU A 511 -2.96 -24.67 -16.50
CA LEU A 511 -2.68 -23.52 -15.62
C LEU A 511 -3.30 -22.21 -16.13
N LEU A 512 -3.42 -22.03 -17.44
CA LEU A 512 -4.10 -20.88 -18.05
C LEU A 512 -5.61 -20.81 -17.73
N THR A 513 -6.21 -21.88 -17.20
CA THR A 513 -7.64 -21.91 -16.82
C THR A 513 -7.93 -21.41 -15.41
N PHE A 514 -6.90 -21.20 -14.59
CA PHE A 514 -6.98 -20.84 -13.16
C PHE A 514 -7.42 -19.40 -12.93
#